data_AF-A0A1Y1UDH6-F1
#
_entry.id   AF-A0A1Y1UDH6-F1
#
_cell.length_a   1.000
_cell.length_b   1.000
_cell.length_c   1.000
_cell.angle_alpha   90.00
_cell.angle_beta   90.00
_cell.angle_gamma   90.00
#
_symmetry.space_group_name_H-M   'P 1'
#
loop_
_entity.id
_entity.type
_entity.pdbx_description
1 polymer ?
#
loop_
_entity_poly.entity_id
_entity_poly.type
_entity_poly.pdbx_seq_one_letter_code
_entity_poly.pdbx_strand_id
1 'polypeptide(L)'
;MLNAIVFLIILRAAPVLSSWIPSASNIFVEVATWLEPTNNLLAITEVNGPEGRTRRCRLMASGVDDTDGLELAVAKCGSRGIIDLPHPRYIISRPLDLRLEHSTLNVHGFLTFTDDLDYWKSNHIAFPFQNQSLGLVFHGHHFTLDGHNTGGIDGQGQKWYDDARREGNKYGRPMSLAISHSHDVVIKNWSIIQPQFWASLVAWSRNVLLKNVYVNATSYNPESWEEPDGKSWLQNTDGLDTYNADNVTVENFVYQGGDDCLALKANSTAITFRNITCVGGTGIAIGSLAQYPGVTDIIEDVWIEDVKLLPAPSNQCALFQGLLLKAWGAETHGTPPNGGGGGLGYAHNITFKDIYMEGIIRPIVLQSTLTYLSNVTLSPGNFEWSDLHFRNITAMSKYNRLIWLDCPAQHPCRNFTFRDMHLIPGATDHPELRYVCNNVVLGGKDGLNECHPSDSMLERREDGWPHE
;
A
#
# COMPACT_ATOMS: atom_id res chain seq x y z
N MET A 1 44.93 -50.53 1.28
CA MET A 1 43.85 -50.75 2.28
C MET A 1 43.30 -49.39 2.68
N LEU A 2 41.95 -49.25 2.64
CA LEU A 2 41.03 -48.38 3.40
C LEU A 2 41.49 -46.95 3.78
N ASN A 3 40.72 -45.88 3.68
CA ASN A 3 39.27 -45.77 3.57
C ASN A 3 38.89 -44.33 3.17
N ALA A 4 37.88 -44.23 2.32
CA ALA A 4 37.15 -43.00 2.04
C ALA A 4 36.21 -42.67 3.21
N ILE A 5 36.11 -41.40 3.59
CA ILE A 5 34.95 -40.83 4.28
C ILE A 5 34.58 -39.55 3.53
N VAL A 6 33.56 -39.69 2.69
CA VAL A 6 32.85 -38.58 2.05
C VAL A 6 31.80 -38.10 3.04
N PHE A 7 31.93 -36.87 3.52
CA PHE A 7 30.86 -36.19 4.26
C PHE A 7 29.86 -35.66 3.22
N LEU A 8 28.69 -36.30 3.17
CA LEU A 8 27.57 -35.89 2.34
C LEU A 8 26.87 -34.70 3.03
N ILE A 9 27.21 -33.48 2.63
CA ILE A 9 26.41 -32.30 2.98
C ILE A 9 25.21 -32.28 2.03
N ILE A 10 24.05 -32.68 2.55
CA ILE A 10 22.77 -32.49 1.86
C ILE A 10 22.42 -31.00 1.98
N LEU A 11 22.92 -30.19 1.04
CA LEU A 11 22.29 -28.91 0.73
C LEU A 11 20.94 -29.22 0.10
N ARG A 12 19.86 -29.13 0.89
CA ARG A 12 18.53 -28.94 0.33
C ARG A 12 18.52 -27.55 -0.30
N ALA A 13 18.74 -27.50 -1.60
CA ALA A 13 18.40 -26.35 -2.41
C ALA A 13 16.90 -26.06 -2.19
N ALA A 14 16.61 -24.93 -1.55
CA ALA A 14 15.29 -24.34 -1.62
C ALA A 14 14.97 -24.09 -3.11
N PRO A 15 13.72 -24.32 -3.56
CA PRO A 15 13.38 -24.04 -4.93
C PRO A 15 13.53 -22.53 -5.13
N VAL A 16 14.46 -22.14 -5.98
CA VAL A 16 14.52 -20.81 -6.56
C VAL A 16 13.20 -20.65 -7.32
N LEU A 17 12.24 -19.97 -6.68
CA LEU A 17 11.07 -19.43 -7.36
C LEU A 17 11.62 -18.50 -8.43
N SER A 18 11.57 -18.93 -9.70
CA SER A 18 11.89 -18.06 -10.82
C SER A 18 10.90 -16.90 -10.79
N SER A 19 11.40 -15.76 -10.37
CA SER A 19 10.74 -14.47 -10.38
C SER A 19 10.51 -14.04 -11.83
N TRP A 20 9.33 -14.36 -12.35
CA TRP A 20 8.77 -13.62 -13.47
C TRP A 20 7.79 -12.59 -12.91
N ILE A 21 8.35 -11.59 -12.23
CA ILE A 21 7.69 -10.30 -12.04
C ILE A 21 8.13 -9.47 -13.25
N PRO A 22 7.24 -9.16 -14.21
CA PRO A 22 7.62 -8.36 -15.36
C PRO A 22 8.08 -6.98 -14.86
N SER A 23 9.34 -6.63 -15.11
CA SER A 23 9.76 -5.24 -15.01
C SER A 23 8.93 -4.42 -16.00
N ALA A 24 8.56 -3.19 -15.64
CA ALA A 24 7.78 -2.31 -16.52
C ALA A 24 8.44 -2.16 -17.91
N SER A 25 9.77 -2.27 -17.99
CA SER A 25 10.53 -2.29 -19.24
C SER A 25 10.19 -3.44 -20.19
N ASN A 26 9.74 -4.60 -19.69
CA ASN A 26 9.33 -5.74 -20.52
C ASN A 26 7.90 -5.61 -21.06
N ILE A 27 7.14 -4.59 -20.63
CA ILE A 27 5.83 -4.24 -21.17
C ILE A 27 5.98 -3.22 -22.33
N PHE A 28 7.16 -2.65 -22.53
CA PHE A 28 7.45 -1.64 -23.55
C PHE A 28 8.27 -2.18 -24.73
N VAL A 29 7.92 -3.33 -25.31
CA VAL A 29 8.35 -3.68 -26.68
C VAL A 29 7.24 -4.45 -27.37
N GLU A 30 6.31 -3.71 -27.96
CA GLU A 30 5.37 -4.05 -29.06
C GLU A 30 3.97 -3.47 -28.81
N VAL A 31 3.78 -2.15 -28.95
CA VAL A 31 2.66 -1.55 -29.71
C VAL A 31 3.03 -0.08 -30.00
N ALA A 32 3.86 0.14 -31.02
CA ALA A 32 3.99 1.45 -31.66
C ALA A 32 3.60 1.31 -33.12
N THR A 33 2.33 0.96 -33.36
CA THR A 33 1.74 0.94 -34.70
C THR A 33 0.46 1.78 -34.71
N TRP A 34 0.65 3.03 -35.13
CA TRP A 34 -0.25 3.91 -35.88
C TRP A 34 -1.77 3.68 -35.73
N LEU A 35 -2.44 4.62 -35.05
CA LEU A 35 -3.84 4.95 -35.30
C LEU A 35 -3.94 6.44 -35.60
N GLU A 36 -4.49 6.77 -36.78
CA GLU A 36 -4.89 8.14 -37.12
C GLU A 36 -5.93 8.66 -36.11
N PRO A 37 -5.97 9.99 -35.85
CA PRO A 37 -6.94 10.56 -34.93
C PRO A 37 -8.35 10.34 -35.46
N THR A 38 -9.08 9.41 -34.86
CA THR A 38 -10.52 9.25 -35.07
C THR A 38 -11.25 10.11 -34.04
N ASN A 39 -12.21 10.93 -34.46
CA ASN A 39 -13.14 11.56 -33.51
C ASN A 39 -13.66 10.48 -32.56
N ASN A 40 -13.57 10.66 -31.24
CA ASN A 40 -14.01 9.67 -30.22
C ASN A 40 -15.32 8.97 -30.64
N LEU A 41 -15.20 7.77 -31.22
CA LEU A 41 -16.35 7.04 -31.72
C LEU A 41 -16.92 6.25 -30.55
N LEU A 42 -17.93 6.81 -29.90
CA LEU A 42 -18.75 6.11 -28.92
C LEU A 42 -19.88 5.37 -29.65
N ALA A 43 -19.79 4.04 -29.70
CA ALA A 43 -20.88 3.20 -30.18
C ALA A 43 -21.78 2.78 -29.01
N ILE A 44 -23.10 2.96 -29.15
CA ILE A 44 -24.08 2.56 -28.14
C ILE A 44 -24.99 1.49 -28.76
N THR A 45 -25.13 0.37 -28.07
CA THR A 45 -25.95 -0.77 -28.50
C THR A 45 -26.78 -1.32 -27.34
N GLU A 46 -27.93 -1.93 -27.66
CA GLU A 46 -28.73 -2.69 -26.70
C GLU A 46 -28.31 -4.16 -26.75
N VAL A 47 -28.04 -4.77 -25.60
CA VAL A 47 -27.67 -6.18 -25.50
C VAL A 47 -28.53 -6.89 -24.45
N ASN A 48 -28.74 -8.19 -24.62
CA ASN A 48 -29.45 -9.00 -23.63
C ASN A 48 -28.46 -9.43 -22.53
N GLY A 49 -28.73 -9.04 -21.29
CA GLY A 49 -28.01 -9.47 -20.10
C GLY A 49 -28.86 -10.42 -19.23
N PRO A 50 -28.27 -10.96 -18.14
CA PRO A 50 -28.95 -11.89 -17.23
C PRO A 50 -30.22 -11.32 -16.60
N GLU A 51 -30.28 -10.00 -16.39
CA GLU A 51 -31.41 -9.29 -15.78
C GLU A 51 -32.31 -8.56 -16.81
N GLY A 52 -32.11 -8.79 -18.11
CA GLY A 52 -32.89 -8.14 -19.18
C GLY A 52 -32.02 -7.32 -20.14
N ARG A 53 -32.64 -6.38 -20.87
CA ARG A 53 -31.93 -5.50 -21.81
C ARG A 53 -31.03 -4.51 -21.07
N THR A 54 -29.80 -4.38 -21.53
CA THR A 54 -28.80 -3.46 -20.99
C THR A 54 -28.09 -2.70 -22.11
N ARG A 55 -27.68 -1.46 -21.82
CA ARG A 55 -26.94 -0.63 -22.78
C ARG A 55 -25.46 -0.94 -22.70
N ARG A 56 -24.84 -1.16 -23.86
CA ARG A 56 -23.40 -1.31 -24.01
C ARG A 56 -22.83 -0.12 -24.78
N CYS A 57 -21.88 0.56 -24.14
CA CYS A 57 -21.09 1.64 -24.70
C CYS A 57 -19.71 1.10 -25.05
N ARG A 58 -19.25 1.28 -26.28
CA ARG A 58 -17.88 0.97 -26.70
C ARG A 58 -17.19 2.24 -27.14
N LEU A 59 -16.18 2.67 -26.39
CA LEU A 59 -15.42 3.90 -26.68
C LEU A 59 -14.12 3.54 -27.38
N MET A 60 -13.92 4.05 -28.59
CA MET A 60 -12.64 3.93 -29.30
C MET A 60 -11.74 5.09 -28.91
N ALA A 61 -10.46 4.82 -28.58
CA ALA A 61 -9.49 5.86 -28.26
C ALA A 61 -9.27 6.80 -29.46
N SER A 62 -9.22 8.10 -29.20
CA SER A 62 -9.00 9.16 -30.18
C SER A 62 -7.53 9.34 -30.58
N GLY A 63 -6.59 8.86 -29.76
CA GLY A 63 -5.15 9.12 -29.92
C GLY A 63 -4.71 10.50 -29.41
N VAL A 64 -5.65 11.32 -28.96
CA VAL A 64 -5.44 12.56 -28.21
C VAL A 64 -6.18 12.42 -26.88
N ASP A 65 -6.80 13.46 -26.34
CA ASP A 65 -7.56 13.38 -25.08
C ASP A 65 -8.88 12.59 -25.21
N ASP A 66 -9.02 11.57 -24.38
CA ASP A 66 -10.18 10.67 -24.30
C ASP A 66 -11.10 10.98 -23.11
N THR A 67 -10.78 12.00 -22.30
CA THR A 67 -11.47 12.28 -21.04
C THR A 67 -12.97 12.52 -21.23
N ASP A 68 -13.36 13.41 -22.16
CA ASP A 68 -14.77 13.70 -22.45
C ASP A 68 -15.49 12.48 -23.04
N GLY A 69 -14.78 11.66 -23.82
CA GLY A 69 -15.32 10.42 -24.37
C GLY A 69 -15.66 9.41 -23.29
N LEU A 70 -14.80 9.27 -22.28
CA LEU A 70 -15.01 8.39 -21.13
C LEU A 70 -16.16 8.88 -20.27
N GLU A 71 -16.23 10.17 -19.95
CA GLU A 71 -17.36 10.76 -19.22
C GLU A 71 -18.68 10.54 -19.96
N LEU A 72 -18.70 10.71 -21.28
CA LEU A 72 -19.89 10.48 -22.09
C LEU A 72 -20.29 9.00 -22.08
N ALA A 73 -19.34 8.08 -22.18
CA ALA A 73 -19.60 6.64 -22.10
C ALA A 73 -20.21 6.26 -20.73
N VAL A 74 -19.67 6.79 -19.64
CA VAL A 74 -20.21 6.61 -18.28
C VAL A 74 -21.58 7.26 -18.14
N ALA A 75 -21.80 8.47 -18.65
CA ALA A 75 -23.11 9.12 -18.59
C ALA A 75 -24.20 8.32 -19.34
N LYS A 76 -23.83 7.60 -20.40
CA LYS A 76 -24.76 6.80 -21.21
C LYS A 76 -24.96 5.38 -20.70
N CYS A 77 -23.92 4.72 -20.19
CA CYS A 77 -23.95 3.30 -19.83
C CYS A 77 -23.47 2.97 -18.40
N GLY A 78 -23.17 3.98 -17.59
CA GLY A 78 -22.75 3.82 -16.18
C GLY A 78 -23.87 3.46 -15.23
N SER A 79 -25.12 3.38 -15.68
CA SER A 79 -26.25 2.87 -14.90
C SER A 79 -26.91 1.70 -15.61
N ARG A 80 -26.89 0.52 -14.97
CA ARG A 80 -27.41 -0.75 -15.51
C ARG A 80 -26.86 -1.09 -16.89
N GLY A 81 -25.59 -0.76 -17.13
CA GLY A 81 -24.95 -0.84 -18.44
C GLY A 81 -23.55 -1.44 -18.41
N ILE A 82 -22.98 -1.59 -19.60
CA ILE A 82 -21.62 -2.09 -19.82
C ILE A 82 -20.85 -1.02 -20.60
N ILE A 83 -19.63 -0.71 -20.17
CA ILE A 83 -18.73 0.20 -20.85
C ILE A 83 -17.48 -0.59 -21.23
N ASP A 84 -17.16 -0.62 -22.52
CA ASP A 84 -16.00 -1.33 -23.06
C ASP A 84 -14.99 -0.33 -23.60
N LEU A 85 -13.77 -0.39 -23.06
CA LEU A 85 -12.59 0.33 -23.51
C LEU A 85 -11.61 -0.68 -24.16
N PRO A 86 -11.77 -1.02 -25.45
CA PRO A 86 -11.01 -2.09 -26.11
C PRO A 86 -9.58 -1.74 -26.52
N HIS A 87 -9.18 -0.45 -26.56
CA HIS A 87 -7.86 -0.05 -27.04
C HIS A 87 -6.77 -0.19 -25.97
N PRO A 88 -5.50 -0.36 -26.37
CA PRO A 88 -4.38 -0.51 -25.43
C PRO A 88 -4.11 0.74 -24.57
N ARG A 89 -4.59 1.91 -25.01
CA ARG A 89 -4.32 3.18 -24.34
C ARG A 89 -5.44 4.19 -24.60
N TYR A 90 -5.85 4.90 -23.55
CA TYR A 90 -6.73 6.06 -23.55
C TYR A 90 -6.05 7.19 -22.79
N ILE A 91 -5.96 8.39 -23.36
CA ILE A 91 -5.26 9.52 -22.70
C ILE A 91 -6.24 10.29 -21.83
N ILE A 92 -5.92 10.45 -20.55
CA ILE A 92 -6.71 11.20 -19.59
C ILE A 92 -5.95 12.47 -19.23
N SER A 93 -6.49 13.63 -19.62
CA SER A 93 -5.79 14.92 -19.51
C SER A 93 -6.11 15.70 -18.23
N ARG A 94 -7.16 15.29 -17.52
CA ARG A 94 -7.67 15.97 -16.32
C ARG A 94 -8.31 14.99 -15.35
N PRO A 95 -8.49 15.39 -14.07
CA PRO A 95 -9.18 14.55 -13.10
C PRO A 95 -10.59 14.17 -13.54
N LEU A 96 -11.02 13.00 -13.07
CA LEU A 96 -12.30 12.39 -13.40
C LEU A 96 -13.02 11.96 -12.12
N ASP A 97 -14.30 12.29 -12.03
CA ASP A 97 -15.21 11.84 -10.99
C ASP A 97 -16.41 11.15 -11.65
N LEU A 98 -16.46 9.83 -11.58
CA LEU A 98 -17.32 8.99 -12.41
C LEU A 98 -18.26 8.15 -11.55
N ARG A 99 -19.56 8.28 -11.83
CA ARG A 99 -20.60 7.51 -11.15
C ARG A 99 -20.95 6.21 -11.87
N LEU A 100 -20.90 5.09 -11.16
CA LEU A 100 -21.27 3.76 -11.65
C LEU A 100 -22.33 3.10 -10.75
N GLU A 101 -23.38 2.55 -11.36
CA GLU A 101 -24.50 1.92 -10.66
C GLU A 101 -24.97 0.66 -11.40
N HIS A 102 -24.89 -0.51 -10.77
CA HIS A 102 -25.30 -1.78 -11.40
C HIS A 102 -24.64 -1.98 -12.77
N SER A 103 -23.37 -1.60 -12.92
CA SER A 103 -22.70 -1.49 -14.21
C SER A 103 -21.33 -2.16 -14.21
N THR A 104 -20.79 -2.41 -15.40
CA THR A 104 -19.44 -2.93 -15.57
C THR A 104 -18.63 -2.01 -16.48
N LEU A 105 -17.44 -1.63 -16.03
CA LEU A 105 -16.43 -0.97 -16.84
C LEU A 105 -15.31 -1.97 -17.16
N ASN A 106 -15.22 -2.35 -18.43
CA ASN A 106 -14.16 -3.21 -18.97
C ASN A 106 -13.06 -2.35 -19.57
N VAL A 107 -11.85 -2.48 -19.06
CA VAL A 107 -10.68 -1.76 -19.55
C VAL A 107 -9.64 -2.76 -20.05
N HIS A 108 -9.47 -2.87 -21.36
CA HIS A 108 -8.54 -3.82 -21.98
C HIS A 108 -7.12 -3.24 -22.18
N GLY A 109 -6.91 -1.98 -21.85
CA GLY A 109 -5.63 -1.27 -21.89
C GLY A 109 -5.50 -0.28 -20.74
N PHE A 110 -4.73 0.79 -20.92
CA PHE A 110 -4.49 1.74 -19.83
C PHE A 110 -5.25 3.06 -20.02
N LEU A 111 -5.86 3.54 -18.93
CA LEU A 111 -6.17 4.94 -18.72
C LEU A 111 -4.85 5.64 -18.36
N THR A 112 -4.21 6.27 -19.35
CA THR A 112 -2.90 6.90 -19.18
C THR A 112 -3.06 8.38 -18.89
N PHE A 113 -2.64 8.82 -17.71
CA PHE A 113 -2.74 10.23 -17.33
C PHE A 113 -1.67 11.04 -18.07
N THR A 114 -1.96 12.30 -18.38
CA THR A 114 -0.93 13.24 -18.85
C THR A 114 0.06 13.56 -17.73
N ASP A 115 1.28 13.93 -18.09
CA ASP A 115 2.37 14.19 -17.15
C ASP A 115 2.63 15.70 -16.95
N ASP A 116 1.59 16.52 -17.12
CA ASP A 116 1.59 17.97 -16.87
C ASP A 116 1.37 18.25 -15.38
N LEU A 117 2.49 18.23 -14.63
CA LEU A 117 2.48 18.41 -13.18
C LEU A 117 1.79 19.71 -12.74
N ASP A 118 2.01 20.82 -13.44
CA ASP A 118 1.45 22.12 -13.06
C ASP A 118 -0.07 22.15 -13.25
N TYR A 119 -0.56 21.54 -14.34
CA TYR A 119 -1.98 21.38 -14.57
C TYR A 119 -2.63 20.51 -13.50
N TRP A 120 -2.09 19.32 -13.21
CA TRP A 120 -2.66 18.39 -12.22
C TRP A 120 -2.60 18.96 -10.79
N LYS A 121 -1.53 19.68 -10.42
CA LYS A 121 -1.47 20.39 -9.13
C LYS A 121 -2.57 21.45 -9.01
N SER A 122 -2.88 22.15 -10.11
CA SER A 122 -3.89 23.22 -10.16
C SER A 122 -5.33 22.69 -10.33
N ASN A 123 -5.49 21.51 -10.93
CA ASN A 123 -6.75 20.88 -11.25
C ASN A 123 -6.72 19.46 -10.69
N HIS A 124 -7.18 19.31 -9.45
CA HIS A 124 -7.31 18.02 -8.77
C HIS A 124 -8.62 17.94 -8.02
N ILE A 125 -9.05 16.72 -7.72
CA ILE A 125 -10.15 16.50 -6.79
C ILE A 125 -9.56 16.47 -5.38
N ALA A 126 -10.02 17.35 -4.50
CA ALA A 126 -9.51 17.45 -3.14
C ALA A 126 -9.94 16.25 -2.29
N PHE A 127 -9.00 15.65 -1.57
CA PHE A 127 -9.25 14.67 -0.52
C PHE A 127 -8.92 15.31 0.84
N PRO A 128 -9.93 15.58 1.69
CA PRO A 128 -9.74 16.35 2.92
C PRO A 128 -8.70 15.76 3.89
N PHE A 129 -8.64 14.43 4.02
CA PHE A 129 -7.67 13.80 4.90
C PHE A 129 -6.26 14.06 4.38
N GLN A 130 -5.42 14.63 5.25
CA GLN A 130 -4.04 15.02 4.93
C GLN A 130 -3.89 16.01 3.77
N ASN A 131 -4.96 16.70 3.35
CA ASN A 131 -4.94 17.67 2.25
C ASN A 131 -4.34 17.09 0.95
N GLN A 132 -4.82 15.90 0.57
CA GLN A 132 -4.31 15.16 -0.59
C GLN A 132 -5.14 15.42 -1.84
N SER A 133 -4.65 14.93 -2.98
CA SER A 133 -5.25 15.10 -4.30
C SER A 133 -5.65 13.75 -4.90
N LEU A 134 -6.76 13.69 -5.63
CA LEU A 134 -7.23 12.49 -6.36
C LEU A 134 -7.22 12.76 -7.87
N GLY A 135 -6.84 11.73 -8.64
CA GLY A 135 -6.84 11.76 -10.10
C GLY A 135 -8.11 11.17 -10.72
N LEU A 136 -8.40 9.89 -10.47
CA LEU A 136 -9.60 9.21 -10.93
C LEU A 136 -10.42 8.68 -9.75
N VAL A 137 -11.65 9.15 -9.65
CA VAL A 137 -12.61 8.74 -8.61
C VAL A 137 -13.75 7.96 -9.25
N PHE A 138 -14.04 6.78 -8.71
CA PHE A 138 -15.29 6.09 -8.94
C PHE A 138 -16.15 6.14 -7.69
N HIS A 139 -17.43 6.47 -7.87
CA HIS A 139 -18.42 6.45 -6.81
C HIS A 139 -19.72 5.77 -7.27
N GLY A 140 -20.56 5.30 -6.34
CA GLY A 140 -21.84 4.64 -6.64
C GLY A 140 -21.95 3.25 -6.01
N HIS A 141 -22.62 2.30 -6.67
CA HIS A 141 -22.85 1.00 -6.05
C HIS A 141 -23.08 -0.15 -7.04
N HIS A 142 -22.82 -1.38 -6.60
CA HIS A 142 -23.06 -2.58 -7.41
C HIS A 142 -22.32 -2.52 -8.76
N PHE A 143 -21.08 -2.05 -8.77
CA PHE A 143 -20.32 -1.92 -10.01
C PHE A 143 -19.06 -2.78 -10.01
N THR A 144 -18.64 -3.13 -11.22
CA THR A 144 -17.40 -3.89 -11.45
C THR A 144 -16.46 -3.10 -12.33
N LEU A 145 -15.20 -2.98 -11.90
CA LEU A 145 -14.07 -2.58 -12.73
C LEU A 145 -13.29 -3.85 -13.09
N ASP A 146 -13.18 -4.17 -14.38
CA ASP A 146 -12.41 -5.33 -14.85
C ASP A 146 -11.32 -4.87 -15.81
N GLY A 147 -10.06 -5.09 -15.43
CA GLY A 147 -8.89 -4.77 -16.26
C GLY A 147 -8.49 -5.89 -17.22
N HIS A 148 -9.19 -7.04 -17.20
CA HIS A 148 -8.95 -8.18 -18.08
C HIS A 148 -7.49 -8.70 -18.10
N ASN A 149 -6.72 -8.42 -17.05
CA ASN A 149 -5.29 -8.71 -16.89
C ASN A 149 -4.37 -7.94 -17.86
N THR A 150 -4.90 -7.02 -18.66
CA THR A 150 -4.14 -6.23 -19.64
C THR A 150 -4.27 -4.73 -19.41
N GLY A 151 -5.17 -4.31 -18.53
CA GLY A 151 -5.55 -2.92 -18.38
C GLY A 151 -5.69 -2.43 -16.94
N GLY A 152 -5.93 -1.12 -16.86
CA GLY A 152 -6.07 -0.36 -15.63
C GLY A 152 -5.60 1.07 -15.80
N ILE A 153 -4.67 1.54 -14.97
CA ILE A 153 -4.18 2.94 -14.96
C ILE A 153 -2.67 2.99 -15.17
N ASP A 154 -2.23 3.92 -16.01
CA ASP A 154 -0.84 4.33 -16.12
C ASP A 154 -0.73 5.79 -15.65
N GLY A 155 -0.15 6.00 -14.48
CA GLY A 155 -0.06 7.31 -13.86
C GLY A 155 1.06 8.20 -14.41
N GLN A 156 1.95 7.70 -15.26
CA GLN A 156 3.13 8.43 -15.74
C GLN A 156 3.97 9.05 -14.59
N GLY A 157 4.13 8.30 -13.50
CA GLY A 157 4.73 8.72 -12.23
C GLY A 157 6.18 9.22 -12.25
N GLN A 158 7.00 8.97 -13.29
CA GLN A 158 8.43 9.31 -13.24
C GLN A 158 8.70 10.79 -12.94
N LYS A 159 8.01 11.72 -13.63
CA LYS A 159 8.17 13.15 -13.37
C LYS A 159 7.76 13.52 -11.94
N TRP A 160 6.79 12.80 -11.36
CA TRP A 160 6.35 13.00 -9.99
C TRP A 160 7.35 12.50 -8.96
N TYR A 161 8.03 11.38 -9.22
CA TYR A 161 9.11 10.90 -8.36
C TYR A 161 10.30 11.86 -8.37
N ASP A 162 10.69 12.34 -9.55
CA ASP A 162 11.78 13.31 -9.71
C ASP A 162 11.45 14.63 -9.01
N ASP A 163 10.20 15.09 -9.10
CA ASP A 163 9.72 16.28 -8.38
C ASP A 163 9.70 16.05 -6.86
N ALA A 164 9.30 14.86 -6.39
CA ALA A 164 9.22 14.51 -4.97
C ALA A 164 10.55 14.10 -4.33
N ARG A 165 11.68 14.23 -5.04
CA ARG A 165 13.00 13.92 -4.48
C ARG A 165 13.19 14.60 -3.12
N ARG A 166 13.54 13.81 -2.10
CA ARG A 166 13.78 14.27 -0.72
C ARG A 166 12.57 14.91 -0.01
N GLU A 167 11.37 14.79 -0.56
CA GLU A 167 10.16 15.41 -0.01
C GLU A 167 9.00 14.41 0.04
N GLY A 168 8.84 13.79 1.21
CA GLY A 168 7.66 12.98 1.51
C GLY A 168 6.39 13.83 1.61
N ASN A 169 5.26 13.25 1.21
CA ASN A 169 3.95 13.89 1.13
C ASN A 169 3.95 15.22 0.35
N LYS A 170 4.81 15.32 -0.68
CA LYS A 170 4.82 16.49 -1.56
C LYS A 170 3.43 16.74 -2.14
N TYR A 171 2.95 17.96 -1.93
CA TYR A 171 1.57 18.37 -2.25
C TYR A 171 1.26 18.27 -3.75
N GLY A 172 -0.01 17.94 -4.05
CA GLY A 172 -0.58 17.99 -5.39
C GLY A 172 -0.26 16.77 -6.25
N ARG A 173 0.42 15.75 -5.72
CA ARG A 173 0.55 14.44 -6.37
C ARG A 173 -0.79 13.70 -6.26
N PRO A 174 -1.49 13.41 -7.38
CA PRO A 174 -2.79 12.77 -7.30
C PRO A 174 -2.66 11.27 -6.98
N MET A 175 -3.53 10.76 -6.12
CA MET A 175 -3.75 9.32 -6.02
C MET A 175 -4.38 8.81 -7.31
N SER A 176 -3.85 7.72 -7.86
CA SER A 176 -4.24 7.28 -9.21
C SER A 176 -5.68 6.78 -9.27
N LEU A 177 -6.11 5.99 -8.29
CA LEU A 177 -7.47 5.45 -8.19
C LEU A 177 -8.08 5.71 -6.81
N ALA A 178 -9.30 6.23 -6.76
CA ALA A 178 -10.09 6.26 -5.54
C ALA A 178 -11.46 5.63 -5.75
N ILE A 179 -11.82 4.69 -4.88
CA ILE A 179 -13.21 4.24 -4.68
C ILE A 179 -13.76 5.03 -3.51
N SER A 180 -14.71 5.91 -3.77
CA SER A 180 -15.23 6.84 -2.78
C SER A 180 -16.74 6.71 -2.66
N HIS A 181 -17.27 6.84 -1.44
CA HIS A 181 -18.72 6.87 -1.18
C HIS A 181 -19.49 5.74 -1.88
N SER A 182 -18.96 4.51 -1.80
CA SER A 182 -19.44 3.38 -2.59
C SER A 182 -19.79 2.15 -1.79
N HIS A 183 -20.63 1.28 -2.35
CA HIS A 183 -20.83 -0.05 -1.78
C HIS A 183 -21.10 -1.14 -2.81
N ASP A 184 -20.75 -2.38 -2.47
CA ASP A 184 -20.88 -3.56 -3.32
C ASP A 184 -20.06 -3.38 -4.62
N VAL A 185 -18.74 -3.20 -4.44
CA VAL A 185 -17.80 -2.91 -5.52
C VAL A 185 -16.87 -4.09 -5.74
N VAL A 186 -16.63 -4.44 -7.00
CA VAL A 186 -15.62 -5.41 -7.39
C VAL A 186 -14.60 -4.75 -8.31
N ILE A 187 -13.33 -4.76 -7.92
CA ILE A 187 -12.20 -4.42 -8.79
C ILE A 187 -11.44 -5.71 -9.05
N LYS A 188 -11.28 -6.09 -10.32
CA LYS A 188 -10.58 -7.32 -10.66
C LYS A 188 -9.67 -7.22 -11.87
N ASN A 189 -8.62 -8.04 -11.86
CA ASN A 189 -7.66 -8.18 -12.95
C ASN A 189 -7.08 -6.82 -13.38
N TRP A 190 -6.80 -5.96 -12.41
CA TRP A 190 -6.56 -4.54 -12.60
C TRP A 190 -5.09 -4.20 -12.32
N SER A 191 -4.47 -3.40 -13.19
CA SER A 191 -3.09 -2.94 -13.00
C SER A 191 -3.01 -1.43 -12.79
N ILE A 192 -2.22 -0.99 -11.82
CA ILE A 192 -1.83 0.42 -11.67
C ILE A 192 -0.32 0.50 -11.81
N ILE A 193 0.15 1.06 -12.92
CA ILE A 193 1.57 1.25 -13.18
C ILE A 193 1.93 2.73 -13.08
N GLN A 194 3.14 2.98 -12.59
CA GLN A 194 3.68 4.33 -12.47
C GLN A 194 2.74 5.30 -11.74
N PRO A 195 2.21 4.96 -10.54
CA PRO A 195 1.34 5.85 -9.79
C PRO A 195 2.10 7.13 -9.40
N GLN A 196 1.40 8.27 -9.33
CA GLN A 196 2.02 9.56 -9.00
C GLN A 196 2.27 9.72 -7.49
N PHE A 197 1.44 9.04 -6.69
CA PHE A 197 1.40 9.02 -5.23
C PHE A 197 0.86 7.64 -4.80
N TRP A 198 -0.03 7.56 -3.80
CA TRP A 198 -0.76 6.32 -3.49
C TRP A 198 -1.47 5.81 -4.75
N ALA A 199 -1.22 4.56 -5.10
CA ALA A 199 -1.77 3.95 -6.30
C ALA A 199 -3.28 3.80 -6.19
N SER A 200 -3.78 3.40 -5.02
CA SER A 200 -5.22 3.24 -4.82
C SER A 200 -5.69 3.59 -3.40
N LEU A 201 -6.93 4.06 -3.31
CA LEU A 201 -7.62 4.42 -2.08
C LEU A 201 -9.04 3.84 -2.09
N VAL A 202 -9.45 3.21 -0.99
CA VAL A 202 -10.87 2.91 -0.70
C VAL A 202 -11.31 3.80 0.46
N ALA A 203 -12.18 4.77 0.19
CA ALA A 203 -12.62 5.76 1.16
C ALA A 203 -14.15 5.84 1.29
N TRP A 204 -14.65 5.99 2.52
CA TRP A 204 -16.10 6.11 2.82
C TRP A 204 -16.95 5.04 2.12
N SER A 205 -16.43 3.81 2.08
CA SER A 205 -16.98 2.75 1.24
C SER A 205 -17.09 1.45 2.01
N ARG A 206 -18.01 0.57 1.59
CA ARG A 206 -18.19 -0.73 2.21
C ARG A 206 -18.44 -1.87 1.24
N ASN A 207 -18.20 -3.11 1.64
CA ASN A 207 -18.33 -4.28 0.75
C ASN A 207 -17.53 -4.09 -0.55
N VAL A 208 -16.21 -3.98 -0.43
CA VAL A 208 -15.32 -3.79 -1.58
C VAL A 208 -14.41 -5.01 -1.71
N LEU A 209 -14.41 -5.64 -2.90
CA LEU A 209 -13.50 -6.74 -3.24
C LEU A 209 -12.48 -6.24 -4.27
N LEU A 210 -11.20 -6.32 -3.94
CA LEU A 210 -10.09 -6.20 -4.88
C LEU A 210 -9.49 -7.58 -5.12
N LYS A 211 -9.43 -8.03 -6.38
CA LYS A 211 -8.97 -9.38 -6.72
C LYS A 211 -8.06 -9.41 -7.94
N ASN A 212 -6.88 -10.03 -7.83
CA ASN A 212 -5.89 -10.06 -8.91
C ASN A 212 -5.48 -8.64 -9.32
N VAL A 213 -4.92 -7.88 -8.37
CA VAL A 213 -4.50 -6.50 -8.59
C VAL A 213 -2.98 -6.42 -8.58
N TYR A 214 -2.42 -5.69 -9.53
CA TYR A 214 -0.99 -5.44 -9.64
C TYR A 214 -0.70 -3.94 -9.54
N VAL A 215 0.23 -3.57 -8.66
CA VAL A 215 0.73 -2.20 -8.52
C VAL A 215 2.23 -2.20 -8.74
N ASN A 216 2.71 -1.29 -9.60
CA ASN A 216 4.13 -1.12 -9.83
C ASN A 216 4.52 0.36 -9.94
N ALA A 217 5.22 0.86 -8.92
CA ALA A 217 6.01 2.07 -8.97
C ALA A 217 7.50 1.69 -9.14
N THR A 218 8.07 2.01 -10.29
CA THR A 218 9.49 1.80 -10.58
C THR A 218 10.07 3.10 -11.09
N SER A 219 11.11 3.61 -10.42
CA SER A 219 11.83 4.74 -10.96
C SER A 219 12.87 4.26 -11.96
N TYR A 220 12.93 4.92 -13.10
CA TYR A 220 13.96 4.74 -14.13
C TYR A 220 15.21 5.58 -13.86
N ASN A 221 15.18 6.44 -12.85
CA ASN A 221 16.34 7.21 -12.43
C ASN A 221 17.21 6.37 -11.47
N PRO A 222 18.47 6.07 -11.83
CA PRO A 222 19.36 5.26 -10.98
C PRO A 222 19.73 5.95 -9.66
N GLU A 223 19.55 7.26 -9.52
CA GLU A 223 19.81 7.99 -8.27
C GLU A 223 18.66 7.89 -7.27
N SER A 224 17.50 7.38 -7.69
CA SER A 224 16.26 7.40 -6.90
C SER A 224 16.23 6.49 -5.67
N TRP A 225 17.28 5.71 -5.42
CA TRP A 225 17.40 4.80 -4.28
C TRP A 225 18.63 5.10 -3.40
N GLU A 226 19.55 5.97 -3.82
CA GLU A 226 20.80 6.30 -3.12
C GLU A 226 20.72 7.64 -2.35
N GLU A 227 19.62 7.94 -1.66
CA GLU A 227 19.56 9.19 -0.89
C GLU A 227 20.32 9.08 0.44
N PRO A 228 21.03 10.15 0.87
CA PRO A 228 21.80 10.16 2.11
C PRO A 228 20.97 9.94 3.39
N ASP A 229 19.67 10.19 3.33
CA ASP A 229 18.72 9.94 4.43
C ASP A 229 18.08 8.54 4.37
N GLY A 230 18.54 7.70 3.43
CA GLY A 230 18.06 6.35 3.21
C GLY A 230 16.70 6.27 2.52
N LYS A 231 16.13 7.37 2.01
CA LYS A 231 14.77 7.39 1.48
C LYS A 231 14.72 7.42 -0.05
N SER A 232 13.97 6.51 -0.65
CA SER A 232 13.76 6.50 -2.10
C SER A 232 12.90 7.68 -2.58
N TRP A 233 13.05 8.09 -3.84
CA TRP A 233 12.14 9.06 -4.49
C TRP A 233 10.74 8.48 -4.74
N LEU A 234 10.59 7.16 -4.61
CA LEU A 234 9.33 6.44 -4.66
C LEU A 234 8.52 6.54 -3.35
N GLN A 235 8.92 7.41 -2.41
CA GLN A 235 8.14 7.68 -1.20
C GLN A 235 6.68 8.02 -1.52
N ASN A 236 5.80 7.47 -0.71
CA ASN A 236 4.36 7.57 -0.79
C ASN A 236 3.76 7.02 -2.08
N THR A 237 4.39 6.00 -2.67
CA THR A 237 3.78 5.18 -3.73
C THR A 237 3.08 3.97 -3.14
N ASP A 238 2.22 4.21 -2.15
CA ASP A 238 1.51 3.17 -1.42
C ASP A 238 0.65 2.33 -2.38
N GLY A 239 0.52 1.03 -2.14
CA GLY A 239 -0.23 0.14 -3.04
C GLY A 239 -1.75 0.33 -2.93
N LEU A 240 -2.28 0.15 -1.72
CA LEU A 240 -3.68 0.41 -1.40
C LEU A 240 -3.80 0.95 0.01
N ASP A 241 -4.53 2.06 0.11
CA ASP A 241 -4.90 2.67 1.37
C ASP A 241 -6.40 2.54 1.63
N THR A 242 -6.80 2.33 2.87
CA THR A 242 -8.21 2.39 3.30
C THR A 242 -8.44 3.55 4.26
N TYR A 243 -9.59 4.22 4.18
CA TYR A 243 -9.96 5.31 5.08
C TYR A 243 -11.47 5.43 5.26
N ASN A 244 -12.00 5.31 6.48
CA ASN A 244 -13.45 5.16 6.70
C ASN A 244 -14.04 4.06 5.81
N ALA A 245 -13.46 2.86 5.88
CA ALA A 245 -13.83 1.73 5.04
C ALA A 245 -14.26 0.54 5.88
N ASP A 246 -15.30 -0.17 5.44
CA ASP A 246 -15.87 -1.31 6.17
C ASP A 246 -16.04 -2.52 5.25
N ASN A 247 -15.66 -3.72 5.70
CA ASN A 247 -15.76 -4.94 4.90
C ASN A 247 -15.04 -4.82 3.53
N VAL A 248 -13.72 -4.64 3.58
CA VAL A 248 -12.85 -4.63 2.40
C VAL A 248 -12.03 -5.91 2.36
N THR A 249 -12.12 -6.63 1.24
CA THR A 249 -11.34 -7.84 0.99
C THR A 249 -10.37 -7.62 -0.17
N VAL A 250 -9.10 -7.96 0.04
CA VAL A 250 -8.05 -7.92 -0.98
C VAL A 250 -7.49 -9.34 -1.14
N GLU A 251 -7.61 -9.89 -2.35
CA GLU A 251 -7.10 -11.22 -2.69
C GLU A 251 -6.16 -11.16 -3.90
N ASN A 252 -5.03 -11.87 -3.82
CA ASN A 252 -4.06 -11.97 -4.93
C ASN A 252 -3.57 -10.58 -5.36
N PHE A 253 -2.87 -9.90 -4.46
CA PHE A 253 -2.33 -8.57 -4.69
C PHE A 253 -0.81 -8.63 -4.83
N VAL A 254 -0.28 -8.00 -5.87
CA VAL A 254 1.16 -7.90 -6.11
C VAL A 254 1.56 -6.44 -6.16
N TYR A 255 2.53 -6.06 -5.33
CA TYR A 255 3.03 -4.70 -5.22
C TYR A 255 4.53 -4.66 -5.44
N GLN A 256 4.98 -3.66 -6.19
CA GLN A 256 6.35 -3.16 -6.17
C GLN A 256 6.30 -1.65 -6.06
N GLY A 257 7.03 -1.07 -5.11
CA GLY A 257 7.07 0.38 -4.94
C GLY A 257 7.97 0.84 -3.80
N GLY A 258 7.76 2.07 -3.36
CA GLY A 258 8.65 2.75 -2.43
C GLY A 258 8.14 2.99 -1.01
N ASP A 259 6.91 2.61 -0.71
CA ASP A 259 6.26 2.89 0.58
C ASP A 259 5.34 1.72 0.99
N ASP A 260 4.27 1.97 1.72
CA ASP A 260 3.40 0.93 2.26
C ASP A 260 2.77 0.11 1.12
N CYS A 261 2.94 -1.21 1.15
CA CYS A 261 2.29 -2.12 0.20
C CYS A 261 0.77 -2.08 0.36
N LEU A 262 0.30 -2.14 1.61
CA LEU A 262 -1.09 -1.94 2.01
C LEU A 262 -1.08 -1.10 3.31
N ALA A 263 -1.94 -0.10 3.43
CA ALA A 263 -2.06 0.71 4.62
C ALA A 263 -3.52 0.88 5.09
N LEU A 264 -3.78 0.54 6.35
CA LEU A 264 -5.08 0.84 6.98
C LEU A 264 -5.02 2.19 7.68
N LYS A 265 -5.64 3.23 7.11
CA LYS A 265 -5.83 4.51 7.82
C LYS A 265 -7.10 4.45 8.69
N ALA A 266 -7.38 5.56 9.36
CA ALA A 266 -8.45 5.69 10.34
C ALA A 266 -9.80 5.11 9.87
N ASN A 267 -10.50 4.46 10.82
CA ASN A 267 -11.83 3.89 10.66
C ASN A 267 -11.90 2.81 9.58
N SER A 268 -10.96 1.87 9.62
CA SER A 268 -10.94 0.69 8.75
C SER A 268 -11.35 -0.54 9.54
N THR A 269 -12.52 -1.10 9.21
CA THR A 269 -13.14 -2.21 9.96
C THR A 269 -13.45 -3.41 9.06
N ALA A 270 -13.42 -4.62 9.62
CA ALA A 270 -13.71 -5.86 8.90
C ALA A 270 -12.83 -6.02 7.63
N ILE A 271 -11.52 -5.87 7.78
CA ILE A 271 -10.59 -5.89 6.65
C ILE A 271 -9.95 -7.28 6.51
N THR A 272 -9.93 -7.82 5.29
CA THR A 272 -9.28 -9.10 4.99
C THR A 272 -8.27 -8.95 3.87
N PHE A 273 -7.00 -9.27 4.15
CA PHE A 273 -5.94 -9.37 3.15
C PHE A 273 -5.47 -10.82 3.03
N ARG A 274 -5.46 -11.36 1.80
CA ARG A 274 -5.07 -12.74 1.52
C ARG A 274 -4.22 -12.86 0.26
N ASN A 275 -3.14 -13.64 0.33
CA ASN A 275 -2.23 -13.90 -0.78
C ASN A 275 -1.67 -12.60 -1.37
N ILE A 276 -0.84 -11.94 -0.56
CA ILE A 276 -0.25 -10.63 -0.85
C ILE A 276 1.24 -10.82 -1.07
N THR A 277 1.77 -10.27 -2.16
CA THR A 277 3.23 -10.22 -2.41
C THR A 277 3.66 -8.77 -2.55
N CYS A 278 4.54 -8.32 -1.66
CA CYS A 278 5.11 -6.97 -1.67
C CYS A 278 6.61 -7.04 -1.95
N VAL A 279 7.09 -6.22 -2.87
CA VAL A 279 8.49 -6.15 -3.29
C VAL A 279 9.02 -4.73 -3.05
N GLY A 280 9.92 -4.59 -2.08
CA GLY A 280 10.38 -3.28 -1.62
C GLY A 280 9.38 -2.52 -0.74
N GLY A 281 9.69 -1.27 -0.42
CA GLY A 281 8.82 -0.38 0.36
C GLY A 281 8.82 -0.64 1.87
N THR A 282 7.69 -0.35 2.54
CA THR A 282 7.53 -0.41 4.01
C THR A 282 6.52 -1.45 4.48
N GLY A 283 6.22 -2.45 3.65
CA GLY A 283 5.45 -3.63 4.05
C GLY A 283 3.97 -3.33 4.29
N ILE A 284 3.37 -3.95 5.30
CA ILE A 284 1.94 -3.78 5.64
C ILE A 284 1.81 -2.83 6.82
N ALA A 285 1.11 -1.71 6.62
CA ALA A 285 0.93 -0.70 7.65
C ALA A 285 -0.47 -0.72 8.26
N ILE A 286 -0.52 -0.59 9.59
CA ILE A 286 -1.72 -0.21 10.33
C ILE A 286 -1.47 1.23 10.80
N GLY A 287 -1.96 2.19 10.03
CA GLY A 287 -1.83 3.62 10.26
C GLY A 287 -1.20 4.42 9.11
N SER A 288 -0.85 5.69 9.34
CA SER A 288 -0.81 6.33 10.66
C SER A 288 -2.17 6.66 11.26
N LEU A 289 -2.25 6.55 12.59
CA LEU A 289 -3.48 6.74 13.39
C LEU A 289 -3.26 7.79 14.47
N ALA A 290 -4.33 8.36 15.01
CA ALA A 290 -4.33 9.41 16.02
C ALA A 290 -3.67 10.74 15.58
N GLN A 291 -3.76 11.08 14.29
CA GLN A 291 -3.13 12.31 13.77
C GLN A 291 -3.77 13.60 14.29
N TYR A 292 -5.08 13.59 14.55
CA TYR A 292 -5.86 14.82 14.75
C TYR A 292 -6.46 14.89 16.17
N PRO A 293 -6.19 15.97 16.94
CA PRO A 293 -6.81 16.18 18.25
C PRO A 293 -8.33 16.19 18.22
N GLY A 294 -8.94 15.53 19.20
CA GLY A 294 -10.40 15.43 19.30
C GLY A 294 -11.02 14.45 18.29
N VAL A 295 -10.23 13.82 17.43
CA VAL A 295 -10.66 12.73 16.54
C VAL A 295 -10.30 11.39 17.17
N THR A 296 -11.21 10.43 17.03
CA THR A 296 -11.02 9.04 17.44
C THR A 296 -10.90 8.18 16.20
N ASP A 297 -9.73 7.56 16.02
CA ASP A 297 -9.47 6.65 14.92
C ASP A 297 -9.70 5.21 15.38
N ILE A 298 -10.38 4.39 14.57
CA ILE A 298 -10.68 2.99 14.92
C ILE A 298 -10.09 2.04 13.87
N ILE A 299 -9.45 0.96 14.32
CA ILE A 299 -9.13 -0.21 13.49
C ILE A 299 -9.67 -1.44 14.23
N GLU A 300 -10.50 -2.24 13.57
CA GLU A 300 -11.16 -3.39 14.21
C GLU A 300 -11.39 -4.52 13.21
N ASP A 301 -11.33 -5.76 13.68
CA ASP A 301 -11.66 -6.96 12.92
C ASP A 301 -10.81 -7.09 11.64
N VAL A 302 -9.49 -7.20 11.81
CA VAL A 302 -8.54 -7.27 10.69
C VAL A 302 -7.91 -8.66 10.61
N TRP A 303 -7.97 -9.28 9.43
CA TRP A 303 -7.37 -10.57 9.14
C TRP A 303 -6.39 -10.47 7.97
N ILE A 304 -5.10 -10.67 8.24
CA ILE A 304 -4.02 -10.59 7.25
C ILE A 304 -3.36 -11.95 7.18
N GLU A 305 -3.48 -12.64 6.04
CA GLU A 305 -2.93 -13.97 5.86
C GLU A 305 -2.24 -14.22 4.51
N ASP A 306 -1.30 -15.16 4.51
CA ASP A 306 -0.55 -15.56 3.30
C ASP A 306 0.14 -14.35 2.65
N VAL A 307 1.11 -13.78 3.37
CA VAL A 307 1.83 -12.56 2.94
C VAL A 307 3.30 -12.86 2.71
N LYS A 308 3.84 -12.38 1.59
CA LYS A 308 5.26 -12.42 1.25
C LYS A 308 5.80 -11.00 1.12
N LEU A 309 6.76 -10.66 1.97
CA LEU A 309 7.50 -9.40 1.91
C LEU A 309 8.91 -9.69 1.42
N LEU A 310 9.23 -9.25 0.21
CA LEU A 310 10.43 -9.62 -0.52
C LEU A 310 11.29 -8.38 -0.82
N PRO A 311 12.62 -8.54 -0.91
CA PRO A 311 13.51 -7.44 -1.25
C PRO A 311 13.30 -7.01 -2.70
N ALA A 312 13.35 -5.72 -2.95
CA ALA A 312 13.38 -5.19 -4.30
C ALA A 312 14.76 -5.40 -4.97
N PRO A 313 14.83 -5.30 -6.31
CA PRO A 313 16.10 -5.14 -7.01
C PRO A 313 16.94 -4.00 -6.42
N SER A 314 18.27 -4.12 -6.49
CA SER A 314 19.20 -3.20 -5.82
C SER A 314 19.10 -1.74 -6.28
N ASN A 315 18.46 -1.48 -7.42
CA ASN A 315 18.25 -0.14 -7.97
C ASN A 315 16.85 0.43 -7.67
N GLN A 316 16.12 -0.17 -6.72
CA GLN A 316 14.78 0.26 -6.30
C GLN A 316 14.75 0.39 -4.77
N CYS A 317 13.65 0.93 -4.25
CA CYS A 317 13.46 1.13 -2.82
C CYS A 317 13.58 -0.20 -2.05
N ALA A 318 14.52 -0.25 -1.10
CA ALA A 318 14.71 -1.42 -0.27
C ALA A 318 13.47 -1.70 0.60
N LEU A 319 13.29 -2.95 1.01
CA LEU A 319 12.27 -3.31 1.99
C LEU A 319 12.74 -2.91 3.40
N PHE A 320 12.08 -1.93 4.03
CA PHE A 320 12.46 -1.37 5.33
C PHE A 320 11.68 -1.99 6.50
N GLN A 321 10.35 -1.98 6.41
CA GLN A 321 9.45 -2.39 7.49
C GLN A 321 8.60 -3.59 7.04
N GLY A 322 8.33 -4.51 7.96
CA GLY A 322 7.54 -5.71 7.68
C GLY A 322 6.06 -5.46 7.99
N LEU A 323 5.69 -5.64 9.25
CA LEU A 323 4.41 -5.21 9.81
C LEU A 323 4.63 -3.93 10.60
N LEU A 324 4.03 -2.83 10.15
CA LEU A 324 4.25 -1.49 10.69
C LEU A 324 2.98 -0.91 11.29
N LEU A 325 2.86 -0.96 12.61
CA LEU A 325 1.78 -0.37 13.38
C LEU A 325 2.25 1.01 13.85
N LYS A 326 1.58 2.08 13.44
CA LYS A 326 2.07 3.44 13.65
C LYS A 326 0.96 4.40 14.10
N ALA A 327 1.12 4.98 15.28
CA ALA A 327 0.27 6.04 15.80
C ALA A 327 1.09 7.28 16.15
N TRP A 328 0.49 8.46 15.96
CA TRP A 328 1.09 9.75 16.26
C TRP A 328 1.30 9.96 17.77
N GLY A 329 2.29 10.79 18.11
CA GLY A 329 2.60 11.18 19.48
C GLY A 329 1.51 11.98 20.18
N ALA A 330 1.69 12.26 21.47
CA ALA A 330 0.68 12.91 22.32
C ALA A 330 0.44 14.38 21.96
N GLU A 331 1.47 15.09 21.51
CA GLU A 331 1.41 16.50 21.22
C GLU A 331 1.22 16.78 19.72
N THR A 332 0.42 17.79 19.40
CA THR A 332 0.30 18.25 18.02
C THR A 332 1.50 19.09 17.62
N HIS A 333 2.21 18.65 16.58
CA HIS A 333 3.32 19.40 16.00
C HIS A 333 3.12 19.65 14.51
N GLY A 334 3.48 20.86 14.06
CA GLY A 334 3.39 21.27 12.64
C GLY A 334 1.97 21.22 12.07
N THR A 335 1.89 21.06 10.74
CA THR A 335 0.61 20.99 10.01
C THR A 335 0.57 19.74 9.13
N PRO A 336 -0.59 19.08 9.00
CA PRO A 336 -0.77 17.99 8.03
C PRO A 336 -0.34 18.41 6.61
N PRO A 337 0.15 17.48 5.77
CA PRO A 337 0.20 16.03 5.98
C PRO A 337 1.32 15.55 6.92
N ASN A 338 2.42 16.31 7.05
CA ASN A 338 3.62 15.90 7.78
C ASN A 338 3.60 16.25 9.28
N GLY A 339 2.68 17.09 9.72
CA GLY A 339 2.41 17.40 11.12
C GLY A 339 1.13 16.76 11.64
N GLY A 340 1.04 16.62 12.96
CA GLY A 340 -0.04 15.92 13.65
C GLY A 340 0.33 15.56 15.08
N GLY A 341 -0.54 14.77 15.70
CA GLY A 341 -0.41 14.28 17.08
C GLY A 341 -1.54 14.75 17.98
N GLY A 342 -1.76 14.02 19.06
CA GLY A 342 -2.80 14.27 20.06
C GLY A 342 -4.18 13.71 19.73
N GLY A 343 -4.31 12.92 18.66
CA GLY A 343 -5.52 12.12 18.42
C GLY A 343 -5.65 10.96 19.40
N LEU A 344 -6.84 10.37 19.41
CA LEU A 344 -7.18 9.22 20.24
C LEU A 344 -7.66 8.07 19.35
N GLY A 345 -7.88 6.90 19.93
CA GLY A 345 -8.39 5.77 19.17
C GLY A 345 -7.93 4.43 19.72
N TYR A 346 -8.30 3.38 19.00
CA TYR A 346 -7.83 2.04 19.29
C TYR A 346 -7.71 1.17 18.03
N ALA A 347 -6.81 0.21 18.09
CA ALA A 347 -6.71 -0.91 17.17
C ALA A 347 -6.86 -2.21 17.97
N HIS A 348 -7.82 -3.05 17.57
CA HIS A 348 -8.09 -4.31 18.26
C HIS A 348 -8.62 -5.42 17.34
N ASN A 349 -8.52 -6.65 17.81
CA ASN A 349 -8.85 -7.88 17.07
C ASN A 349 -8.18 -7.93 15.68
N ILE A 350 -6.84 -7.96 15.68
CA ILE A 350 -6.04 -8.02 14.46
C ILE A 350 -5.22 -9.30 14.46
N THR A 351 -5.38 -10.12 13.42
CA THR A 351 -4.59 -11.33 13.23
C THR A 351 -3.69 -11.23 12.00
N PHE A 352 -2.41 -11.49 12.22
CA PHE A 352 -1.36 -11.67 11.23
C PHE A 352 -0.97 -13.15 11.18
N LYS A 353 -1.17 -13.82 10.05
CA LYS A 353 -1.01 -15.28 9.94
C LYS A 353 -0.29 -15.70 8.65
N ASP A 354 0.60 -16.69 8.74
CA ASP A 354 1.29 -17.27 7.57
C ASP A 354 2.05 -16.18 6.78
N ILE A 355 3.01 -15.54 7.44
CA ILE A 355 3.78 -14.42 6.87
C ILE A 355 5.23 -14.82 6.67
N TYR A 356 5.74 -14.57 5.48
CA TYR A 356 7.14 -14.77 5.12
C TYR A 356 7.78 -13.43 4.75
N MET A 357 8.94 -13.14 5.35
CA MET A 357 9.70 -11.92 5.07
C MET A 357 11.17 -12.26 4.85
N GLU A 358 11.79 -11.68 3.83
CA GLU A 358 13.24 -11.83 3.61
C GLU A 358 13.90 -10.50 3.27
N GLY A 359 15.15 -10.31 3.71
CA GLY A 359 15.91 -9.08 3.44
C GLY A 359 15.30 -7.81 4.07
N ILE A 360 14.51 -7.97 5.13
CA ILE A 360 13.79 -6.91 5.82
C ILE A 360 14.65 -6.23 6.88
N ILE A 361 14.51 -4.92 7.14
CA ILE A 361 15.28 -4.24 8.19
C ILE A 361 14.62 -4.45 9.57
N ARG A 362 13.33 -4.13 9.71
CA ARG A 362 12.56 -4.35 10.95
C ARG A 362 11.29 -5.15 10.67
N PRO A 363 11.23 -6.44 11.06
CA PRO A 363 10.11 -7.32 10.75
C PRO A 363 8.77 -6.90 11.37
N ILE A 364 8.73 -6.58 12.66
CA ILE A 364 7.50 -6.17 13.36
C ILE A 364 7.80 -4.93 14.18
N VAL A 365 7.09 -3.84 13.86
CA VAL A 365 7.26 -2.55 14.54
C VAL A 365 5.90 -2.00 14.93
N LEU A 366 5.76 -1.65 16.20
CA LEU A 366 4.69 -0.84 16.74
C LEU A 366 5.32 0.42 17.33
N GLN A 367 4.91 1.59 16.84
CA GLN A 367 5.35 2.89 17.34
C GLN A 367 4.16 3.77 17.71
N SER A 368 4.25 4.42 18.87
CA SER A 368 3.23 5.35 19.36
C SER A 368 3.74 6.78 19.48
N THR A 369 4.90 7.06 18.88
CA THR A 369 5.62 8.34 18.92
C THR A 369 5.84 8.88 17.50
N LEU A 370 5.00 8.53 16.53
CA LEU A 370 5.21 8.91 15.14
C LEU A 370 5.23 10.44 14.97
N THR A 371 6.21 10.92 14.20
CA THR A 371 6.28 12.25 13.61
C THR A 371 7.03 12.19 12.28
N TYR A 372 6.76 13.14 11.39
CA TYR A 372 7.57 13.37 10.19
C TYR A 372 8.37 14.67 10.25
N LEU A 373 8.33 15.36 11.41
CA LEU A 373 9.05 16.60 11.65
C LEU A 373 10.39 16.32 12.34
N SER A 374 11.41 17.09 11.97
CA SER A 374 12.70 17.07 12.65
C SER A 374 12.67 17.98 13.90
N ASN A 375 13.54 17.69 14.87
CA ASN A 375 13.78 18.51 16.06
C ASN A 375 12.54 18.75 16.95
N VAL A 376 11.64 17.79 17.01
CA VAL A 376 10.52 17.78 17.97
C VAL A 376 10.80 16.79 19.08
N THR A 377 10.51 17.18 20.32
CA THR A 377 10.51 16.27 21.46
C THR A 377 9.18 15.55 21.47
N LEU A 378 9.20 14.21 21.49
CA LEU A 378 8.00 13.39 21.35
C LEU A 378 7.71 12.66 22.65
N SER A 379 6.44 12.68 23.03
CA SER A 379 5.90 11.76 24.03
C SER A 379 5.02 10.72 23.32
N PRO A 380 4.98 9.46 23.81
CA PRO A 380 4.03 8.47 23.30
C PRO A 380 2.60 9.01 23.38
N GLY A 381 1.84 8.85 22.29
CA GLY A 381 0.44 9.22 22.19
C GLY A 381 -0.47 8.34 23.05
N ASN A 382 -1.77 8.51 22.92
CA ASN A 382 -2.77 7.77 23.71
C ASN A 382 -3.59 6.77 22.88
N PHE A 383 -3.12 6.41 21.69
CA PHE A 383 -3.78 5.41 20.86
C PHE A 383 -3.59 4.01 21.45
N GLU A 384 -4.68 3.29 21.68
CA GLU A 384 -4.65 1.99 22.35
C GLU A 384 -4.43 0.85 21.34
N TRP A 385 -3.53 -0.07 21.67
CA TRP A 385 -3.30 -1.28 20.90
C TRP A 385 -3.60 -2.50 21.77
N SER A 386 -4.54 -3.34 21.34
CA SER A 386 -4.90 -4.54 22.08
C SER A 386 -5.23 -5.70 21.13
N ASP A 387 -5.20 -6.93 21.65
CA ASP A 387 -5.70 -8.12 20.95
C ASP A 387 -5.09 -8.31 19.54
N LEU A 388 -3.75 -8.32 19.51
CA LEU A 388 -2.96 -8.54 18.29
C LEU A 388 -2.36 -9.95 18.28
N HIS A 389 -2.62 -10.70 17.21
CA HIS A 389 -2.21 -12.10 17.11
C HIS A 389 -1.26 -12.32 15.94
N PHE A 390 0.00 -12.65 16.24
CA PHE A 390 1.04 -13.00 15.29
C PHE A 390 1.21 -14.53 15.27
N ARG A 391 0.99 -15.15 14.11
CA ARG A 391 0.93 -16.63 14.00
C ARG A 391 1.67 -17.12 12.76
N ASN A 392 2.58 -18.07 12.92
CA ASN A 392 3.33 -18.67 11.82
C ASN A 392 4.04 -17.61 10.95
N ILE A 393 4.97 -16.87 11.57
CA ILE A 393 5.73 -15.81 10.89
C ILE A 393 7.19 -16.25 10.78
N THR A 394 7.69 -16.31 9.55
CA THR A 394 9.11 -16.50 9.24
C THR A 394 9.69 -15.19 8.72
N ALA A 395 10.74 -14.67 9.37
CA ALA A 395 11.41 -13.45 8.91
C ALA A 395 12.92 -13.58 8.97
N MET A 396 13.60 -13.20 7.89
CA MET A 396 15.06 -13.05 7.85
C MET A 396 15.40 -11.56 7.78
N SER A 397 15.80 -11.00 8.92
CA SER A 397 16.16 -9.60 9.01
C SER A 397 17.59 -9.34 8.51
N LYS A 398 17.86 -8.11 8.07
CA LYS A 398 19.21 -7.59 7.82
C LYS A 398 19.95 -7.23 9.12
N TYR A 399 19.20 -6.93 10.18
CA TYR A 399 19.71 -6.48 11.47
C TYR A 399 19.23 -7.38 12.62
N ASN A 400 19.59 -7.01 13.85
CA ASN A 400 19.30 -7.76 15.07
C ASN A 400 17.96 -7.38 15.74
N ARG A 401 17.34 -6.21 15.43
CA ARG A 401 16.03 -5.82 15.99
C ARG A 401 14.89 -6.49 15.21
N LEU A 402 14.31 -7.53 15.81
CA LEU A 402 13.30 -8.37 15.14
C LEU A 402 11.87 -7.93 15.45
N ILE A 403 11.62 -7.58 16.72
CA ILE A 403 10.35 -7.04 17.18
C ILE A 403 10.63 -5.77 17.98
N TRP A 404 9.92 -4.70 17.65
CA TRP A 404 9.96 -3.43 18.36
C TRP A 404 8.54 -3.01 18.70
N LEU A 405 8.20 -2.97 19.99
CA LEU A 405 6.87 -2.60 20.48
C LEU A 405 6.97 -1.41 21.42
N ASP A 406 6.60 -0.23 20.95
CA ASP A 406 6.60 1.00 21.73
C ASP A 406 5.16 1.45 22.03
N CYS A 407 4.62 0.94 23.14
CA CYS A 407 3.25 1.20 23.56
C CYS A 407 3.17 2.41 24.49
N PRO A 408 2.04 3.14 24.50
CA PRO A 408 1.82 4.22 25.45
C PRO A 408 1.88 3.77 26.91
N ALA A 409 2.56 4.52 27.76
CA ALA A 409 2.59 4.23 29.20
C ALA A 409 1.20 4.35 29.85
N GLN A 410 0.36 5.27 29.37
CA GLN A 410 -1.00 5.49 29.87
C GLN A 410 -1.99 4.41 29.37
N HIS A 411 -1.69 3.79 28.22
CA HIS A 411 -2.47 2.71 27.62
C HIS A 411 -1.55 1.53 27.23
N PRO A 412 -1.03 0.77 28.22
CA PRO A 412 -0.14 -0.35 27.94
C PRO A 412 -0.79 -1.38 27.02
N CYS A 413 -0.01 -1.92 26.08
CA CYS A 413 -0.49 -2.95 25.16
C CYS A 413 -0.85 -4.24 25.90
N ARG A 414 -1.97 -4.87 25.52
CA ARG A 414 -2.49 -6.07 26.18
C ARG A 414 -2.98 -7.10 25.17
N ASN A 415 -2.99 -8.36 25.61
CA ASN A 415 -3.52 -9.50 24.85
C ASN A 415 -2.81 -9.72 23.50
N PHE A 416 -1.51 -9.44 23.44
CA PHE A 416 -0.73 -9.80 22.25
C PHE A 416 -0.36 -11.27 22.32
N THR A 417 -0.38 -11.98 21.20
CA THR A 417 0.09 -13.37 21.15
C THR A 417 1.01 -13.60 19.97
N PHE A 418 2.06 -14.37 20.19
CA PHE A 418 3.10 -14.75 19.25
C PHE A 418 3.15 -16.28 19.23
N ARG A 419 2.85 -16.90 18.10
CA ARG A 419 2.86 -18.37 17.96
C ARG A 419 3.59 -18.76 16.69
N ASP A 420 4.43 -19.78 16.80
CA ASP A 420 5.17 -20.33 15.65
C ASP A 420 6.00 -19.24 14.94
N MET A 421 6.76 -18.48 15.73
CA MET A 421 7.63 -17.41 15.24
C MET A 421 9.02 -17.97 14.91
N HIS A 422 9.45 -17.82 13.66
CA HIS A 422 10.79 -18.17 13.19
C HIS A 422 11.52 -16.92 12.67
N LEU A 423 12.09 -16.15 13.59
CA LEU A 423 12.74 -14.88 13.29
C LEU A 423 14.26 -15.06 13.35
N ILE A 424 14.93 -14.82 12.23
CA ILE A 424 16.38 -14.96 12.07
C ILE A 424 16.99 -13.55 11.97
N PRO A 425 17.85 -13.15 12.92
CA PRO A 425 18.54 -11.86 12.84
C PRO A 425 19.69 -11.91 11.83
N GLY A 426 19.87 -10.80 11.09
CA GLY A 426 20.97 -10.66 10.13
C GLY A 426 22.28 -10.21 10.77
N ALA A 427 22.19 -9.68 11.98
CA ALA A 427 23.33 -9.29 12.81
C ALA A 427 23.27 -10.03 14.17
N THR A 428 24.43 -10.22 14.80
CA THR A 428 24.55 -10.99 16.04
C THR A 428 25.16 -10.19 17.20
N ASP A 429 25.48 -8.93 16.95
CA ASP A 429 25.71 -7.95 18.00
C ASP A 429 24.44 -7.81 18.84
N HIS A 430 24.60 -7.52 20.13
CA HIS A 430 23.50 -7.27 21.08
C HIS A 430 22.30 -8.24 20.94
N PRO A 431 22.49 -9.57 21.07
CA PRO A 431 21.41 -10.55 20.91
C PRO A 431 20.23 -10.33 21.87
N GLU A 432 20.46 -9.63 22.98
CA GLU A 432 19.44 -9.19 23.92
C GLU A 432 18.47 -8.15 23.32
N LEU A 433 18.84 -7.41 22.28
CA LEU A 433 17.99 -6.37 21.67
C LEU A 433 17.10 -6.89 20.53
N ARG A 434 16.94 -8.22 20.43
CA ARG A 434 16.08 -8.85 19.42
C ARG A 434 14.61 -8.49 19.59
N TYR A 435 14.18 -8.33 20.83
CA TYR A 435 12.80 -8.05 21.21
C TYR A 435 12.80 -6.84 22.13
N VAL A 436 12.43 -5.69 21.58
CA VAL A 436 12.35 -4.42 22.30
C VAL A 436 10.89 -4.14 22.61
N CYS A 437 10.56 -3.91 23.88
CA CYS A 437 9.18 -3.75 24.34
C CYS A 437 9.09 -2.68 25.43
N ASN A 438 8.27 -1.66 25.21
CA ASN A 438 7.92 -0.65 26.19
C ASN A 438 6.42 -0.73 26.48
N ASN A 439 6.06 -0.79 27.77
CA ASN A 439 4.67 -0.81 28.22
C ASN A 439 3.82 -1.91 27.58
N VAL A 440 4.41 -3.09 27.36
CA VAL A 440 3.70 -4.29 26.91
C VAL A 440 3.41 -5.19 28.11
N VAL A 441 2.15 -5.56 28.30
CA VAL A 441 1.74 -6.47 29.37
C VAL A 441 1.69 -7.89 28.81
N LEU A 442 2.68 -8.70 29.18
CA LEU A 442 2.75 -10.12 28.84
C LEU A 442 2.20 -10.98 30.00
N GLY A 443 1.31 -11.91 29.69
CA GLY A 443 0.72 -12.89 30.59
C GLY A 443 1.54 -14.18 30.76
N GLY A 444 2.72 -14.29 30.13
CA GLY A 444 3.68 -15.40 30.29
C GLY A 444 3.38 -16.65 29.46
N LYS A 445 2.29 -16.64 28.66
CA LYS A 445 1.94 -17.69 27.67
C LYS A 445 1.77 -17.11 26.26
N ASP A 446 2.21 -15.87 26.08
CA ASP A 446 2.02 -15.09 24.87
C ASP A 446 3.02 -15.48 23.78
N GLY A 447 4.02 -16.33 24.09
CA GLY A 447 5.02 -16.83 23.15
C GLY A 447 6.16 -15.87 22.80
N LEU A 448 6.15 -14.67 23.41
CA LEU A 448 7.31 -13.79 23.51
C LEU A 448 7.79 -13.81 24.97
N ASN A 449 8.92 -14.48 25.24
CA ASN A 449 9.39 -14.71 26.61
C ASN A 449 10.51 -13.75 27.05
N GLU A 450 10.98 -12.90 26.14
CA GLU A 450 12.07 -11.94 26.32
C GLU A 450 11.61 -10.59 25.75
N CYS A 451 11.78 -9.52 26.51
CA CYS A 451 11.44 -8.16 26.13
C CYS A 451 12.38 -7.18 26.84
N HIS A 452 13.04 -6.33 26.07
CA HIS A 452 14.03 -5.38 26.57
C HIS A 452 13.53 -3.93 26.41
N PRO A 453 13.69 -3.05 27.40
CA PRO A 453 13.29 -1.65 27.28
C PRO A 453 14.13 -0.88 26.24
N SER A 454 13.50 0.02 25.49
CA SER A 454 14.19 0.80 24.45
C SER A 454 15.12 1.89 25.01
N ASP A 455 14.98 2.26 26.29
CA ASP A 455 15.80 3.26 26.97
C ASP A 455 17.03 2.66 27.68
N SER A 456 17.24 1.35 27.53
CA SER A 456 18.39 0.65 28.09
C SER A 456 19.71 1.24 27.59
N MET A 457 20.76 1.14 28.41
CA MET A 457 22.12 1.55 28.02
C MET A 457 22.66 0.73 26.84
N LEU A 458 22.01 -0.38 26.48
CA LEU A 458 22.39 -1.26 25.38
C LEU A 458 21.84 -0.76 24.04
N GLU A 459 20.74 0.00 24.04
CA GLU A 459 20.22 0.65 22.83
C GLU A 459 20.97 1.95 22.50
N ARG A 460 21.76 2.47 23.43
CA ARG A 460 22.62 3.63 23.22
C ARG A 460 24.03 3.18 22.84
N ARG A 461 24.49 3.57 21.66
CA ARG A 461 25.91 3.57 21.29
C ARG A 461 26.71 4.35 22.34
N GLU A 462 28.02 4.08 22.45
CA GLU A 462 28.93 4.82 23.36
C GLU A 462 28.96 6.33 23.10
N ASP A 463 28.52 6.78 21.92
CA ASP A 463 28.38 8.19 21.53
C ASP A 463 27.01 8.81 21.89
N GLY A 464 26.11 8.05 22.52
CA GLY A 464 24.79 8.49 22.97
C GLY A 464 23.65 8.36 21.96
N TRP A 465 23.91 7.83 20.75
CA TRP A 465 22.88 7.64 19.71
C TRP A 465 22.24 6.24 19.75
N PRO A 466 20.98 6.07 19.30
CA PRO A 466 20.39 4.74 19.15
C PRO A 466 21.20 3.87 18.18
N HIS A 467 21.35 2.58 18.48
CA HIS A 467 21.81 1.61 17.48
C HIS A 467 20.76 1.50 16.36
N GLU A 468 21.20 1.64 15.10
CA GLU A 468 20.32 1.59 13.91
C GLU A 468 19.76 0.18 13.63
#